data_AF-A0A3D5NVM9-F1
#
_entry.id   AF-A0A3D5NVM9-F1
#
_cell.length_a   1.000
_cell.length_b   1.000
_cell.length_c   1.000
_cell.angle_alpha   90.00
_cell.angle_beta   90.00
_cell.angle_gamma   90.00
#
_symmetry.space_group_name_H-M   'P 1'
#
loop_
_entity.id
_entity.type
_entity.pdbx_description
1 polymer ?
#
loop_
_entity_poly.entity_id
_entity_poly.type
_entity_poly.pdbx_seq_one_letter_code
_entity_poly.pdbx_strand_id
1 'polypeptide(L)'
;MMYRRFRGLGYMFFVLIVVTATIMAISFYQRLANPNTRPAEILVPRAMQDTVRLQEDPAYVMQAVPNDYEAMHKNFHYYPGIEMVRKQNRSACLLCHSVLPHNKNVRNRAFLNLHSGYVSCTTCHLSDSTNVTFEWLDTETGHRVIGVERPETKWRNVGKYQLVPIRDGQAIYTSQDNPVIVDQIEAGALTDETQKKQLREMLEAGMMMPGRMCNRCHIQNGYINYTAVGYSPERVRELESLSIPSVFENYENFYMPTK
;
A
#
# COMPACT_ATOMS: atom_id res chain seq x y z
N MET A 1 -45.51 -19.86 -56.73
CA MET A 1 -46.29 -19.80 -55.48
C MET A 1 -45.39 -20.04 -54.25
N MET A 2 -44.23 -19.37 -54.15
CA MET A 2 -43.17 -19.74 -53.19
C MET A 2 -42.54 -18.54 -52.45
N TYR A 3 -43.19 -17.36 -52.45
CA TYR A 3 -42.65 -16.14 -51.84
C TYR A 3 -43.38 -15.68 -50.58
N ARG A 4 -44.38 -16.44 -50.12
CA ARG A 4 -45.26 -16.05 -49.00
C ARG A 4 -44.90 -16.70 -47.65
N ARG A 5 -43.95 -17.63 -47.61
CA ARG A 5 -43.57 -18.39 -46.39
C ARG A 5 -42.39 -17.82 -45.59
N PHE A 6 -41.60 -16.90 -46.14
CA PHE A 6 -40.41 -16.35 -45.43
C PHE A 6 -40.70 -15.13 -44.54
N ARG A 7 -41.88 -14.50 -44.64
CA ARG A 7 -42.23 -13.34 -43.80
C ARG A 7 -42.60 -13.71 -42.36
N GLY A 8 -43.07 -14.94 -42.10
CA GLY A 8 -43.46 -15.37 -40.76
C GLY A 8 -42.27 -15.64 -39.84
N LEU A 9 -41.17 -16.17 -40.37
CA LEU A 9 -40.03 -16.59 -39.56
C LEU A 9 -39.23 -15.38 -39.03
N GLY A 10 -39.04 -14.35 -39.87
CA GLY A 10 -38.36 -13.11 -39.46
C GLY A 10 -39.15 -12.33 -38.40
N TYR A 11 -40.48 -12.31 -38.51
CA TYR A 11 -41.34 -11.65 -37.52
C TYR A 11 -41.31 -12.36 -36.17
N MET A 12 -41.36 -13.70 -36.15
CA MET A 12 -41.22 -14.50 -34.93
C MET A 12 -39.87 -14.26 -34.23
N PHE A 13 -38.78 -14.19 -35.00
CA PHE A 13 -37.45 -13.94 -34.45
C PHE A 13 -37.31 -12.52 -33.87
N PHE A 14 -37.87 -11.53 -34.56
CA PHE A 14 -37.88 -10.14 -34.07
C PHE A 14 -38.69 -10.00 -32.77
N VAL A 15 -39.88 -10.61 -32.69
CA VAL A 15 -40.69 -10.61 -31.47
C VAL A 15 -39.95 -11.29 -30.32
N LEU A 16 -39.27 -12.41 -30.57
CA LEU A 16 -38.47 -13.10 -29.55
C LEU A 16 -37.34 -12.20 -29.01
N ILE A 17 -36.59 -11.53 -29.88
CA ILE A 17 -35.51 -10.63 -29.46
C ILE A 17 -36.03 -9.50 -28.58
N VAL A 18 -37.13 -8.85 -29.00
CA VAL A 18 -37.71 -7.73 -28.24
C VAL A 18 -38.17 -8.20 -26.87
N VAL A 19 -38.90 -9.32 -26.77
CA VAL A 19 -39.35 -9.88 -25.49
C VAL A 19 -38.17 -10.22 -24.58
N THR A 20 -37.13 -10.85 -25.13
CA THR A 20 -35.95 -11.25 -24.34
C THR A 20 -35.19 -10.03 -23.82
N ALA A 21 -35.01 -9.01 -24.66
CA ALA A 21 -34.36 -7.75 -24.26
C ALA A 21 -35.17 -7.01 -23.19
N THR A 22 -36.50 -6.98 -23.30
CA THR A 22 -37.38 -6.38 -22.28
C THR A 22 -37.30 -7.12 -20.95
N ILE A 23 -37.31 -8.45 -20.95
CA ILE A 23 -37.16 -9.26 -19.72
C ILE A 23 -35.80 -9.00 -19.04
N MET A 24 -34.72 -8.93 -19.83
CA MET A 24 -33.38 -8.62 -19.29
C MET A 24 -33.32 -7.21 -18.70
N ALA A 25 -33.90 -6.22 -19.37
CA ALA A 25 -33.95 -4.84 -18.88
C ALA A 25 -34.75 -4.72 -17.58
N ILE A 26 -35.91 -5.38 -17.48
CA ILE A 26 -36.73 -5.40 -16.25
C ILE A 26 -35.97 -6.11 -15.12
N SER A 27 -35.34 -7.25 -15.40
CA SER A 27 -34.56 -8.00 -14.39
C SER A 27 -33.37 -7.19 -13.87
N PHE A 28 -32.70 -6.45 -14.76
CA PHE A 28 -31.59 -5.56 -14.40
C PHE A 28 -32.07 -4.38 -13.56
N TYR A 29 -33.17 -3.73 -13.95
CA TYR A 29 -33.76 -2.63 -13.20
C TYR A 29 -34.24 -3.07 -11.81
N GLN A 30 -34.88 -4.25 -11.69
CA GLN A 30 -35.30 -4.82 -10.42
C GLN A 30 -34.13 -5.14 -9.48
N ARG A 31 -32.97 -5.55 -10.02
CA ARG A 31 -31.74 -5.74 -9.22
C ARG A 31 -31.15 -4.42 -8.73
N LEU A 32 -31.20 -3.35 -9.54
CA LEU A 32 -30.73 -2.03 -9.13
C LEU A 32 -31.69 -1.35 -8.14
N ALA A 33 -33.00 -1.59 -8.28
CA ALA A 33 -34.03 -0.95 -7.46
C ALA A 33 -34.36 -1.71 -6.17
N ASN A 34 -33.80 -2.91 -5.94
CA ASN A 34 -34.02 -3.67 -4.71
C ASN A 34 -32.95 -3.30 -3.65
N PRO A 35 -33.26 -2.51 -2.62
CA PRO A 35 -32.31 -2.12 -1.58
C PRO A 35 -31.81 -3.30 -0.71
N ASN A 36 -32.41 -4.49 -0.85
CA ASN A 36 -32.05 -5.69 -0.11
C ASN A 36 -31.09 -6.63 -0.86
N THR A 37 -30.73 -6.37 -2.11
CA THR A 37 -29.63 -7.10 -2.78
C THR A 37 -28.28 -6.54 -2.34
N ARG A 38 -27.88 -6.85 -1.11
CA ARG A 38 -26.49 -6.68 -0.67
C ARG A 38 -25.61 -7.70 -1.39
N PRO A 39 -24.37 -7.37 -1.80
CA PRO A 39 -23.41 -8.39 -2.22
C PRO A 39 -23.20 -9.38 -1.06
N ALA A 40 -23.04 -10.65 -1.40
CA ALA A 40 -22.99 -11.77 -0.46
C ALA A 40 -22.11 -11.46 0.76
N GLU A 41 -22.73 -11.52 1.93
CA GLU A 41 -22.06 -11.40 3.23
C GLU A 41 -21.12 -12.61 3.38
N ILE A 42 -19.82 -12.35 3.37
CA ILE A 42 -18.80 -13.37 3.60
C ILE A 42 -18.96 -13.83 5.06
N LEU A 43 -19.36 -15.09 5.23
CA LEU A 43 -19.42 -15.76 6.53
C LEU A 43 -18.00 -15.83 7.13
N VAL A 44 -17.69 -14.93 8.05
CA VAL A 44 -16.48 -15.03 8.88
C VAL A 44 -16.75 -16.02 10.02
N PRO A 45 -15.89 -17.03 10.26
CA PRO A 45 -16.09 -18.00 11.33
C PRO A 45 -16.15 -17.34 12.71
N ARG A 46 -17.06 -17.84 13.56
CA ARG A 46 -17.36 -17.38 14.93
C ARG A 46 -16.14 -17.32 15.88
N ALA A 47 -15.04 -17.96 15.52
CA ALA A 47 -13.81 -17.97 16.31
C ALA A 47 -13.01 -16.64 16.29
N MET A 48 -13.46 -15.64 15.52
CA MET A 48 -12.78 -14.34 15.40
C MET A 48 -13.49 -13.19 16.12
N GLN A 49 -14.55 -13.47 16.89
CA GLN A 49 -15.35 -12.45 17.59
C GLN A 49 -14.86 -12.17 19.03
N ASP A 50 -14.05 -13.04 19.63
CA ASP A 50 -13.78 -12.97 21.08
C ASP A 50 -12.42 -12.38 21.49
N THR A 51 -11.62 -11.90 20.54
CA THR A 51 -10.39 -11.15 20.88
C THR A 51 -10.27 -9.91 20.02
N VAL A 52 -10.80 -8.80 20.52
CA VAL A 52 -10.19 -7.44 20.56
C VAL A 52 -11.28 -6.50 21.07
N ARG A 53 -11.38 -6.43 22.40
CA ARG A 53 -11.85 -5.24 23.11
C ARG A 53 -10.59 -4.54 23.61
N LEU A 54 -9.96 -3.76 22.73
CA LEU A 54 -9.14 -2.64 23.16
C LEU A 54 -9.60 -1.46 22.33
N GLN A 55 -10.26 -0.55 23.03
CA GLN A 55 -10.70 0.75 22.56
C GLN A 55 -9.49 1.53 22.07
N GLU A 56 -9.43 1.85 20.78
CA GLU A 56 -9.05 3.20 20.33
C GLU A 56 -9.89 3.54 19.10
N ASP A 57 -10.46 4.74 19.14
CA ASP A 57 -11.41 5.29 18.19
C ASP A 57 -10.88 5.28 16.73
N PRO A 58 -11.51 4.53 15.80
CA PRO A 58 -11.15 4.50 14.38
C PRO A 58 -11.29 5.88 13.69
N ALA A 59 -12.04 6.81 14.27
CA ALA A 59 -12.23 8.14 13.70
C ALA A 59 -10.93 8.97 13.68
N TYR A 60 -10.00 8.71 14.59
CA TYR A 60 -8.76 9.50 14.70
C TYR A 60 -7.72 9.14 13.64
N VAL A 61 -7.76 7.93 13.08
CA VAL A 61 -6.84 7.50 12.00
C VAL A 61 -7.42 7.85 10.62
N MET A 62 -8.74 7.99 10.50
CA MET A 62 -9.40 8.32 9.23
C MET A 62 -9.66 9.81 8.98
N GLN A 63 -9.59 10.69 9.99
CA GLN A 63 -9.88 12.12 9.77
C GLN A 63 -8.82 12.88 8.94
N ALA A 64 -7.61 12.35 8.78
CA ALA A 64 -6.59 12.90 7.87
C ALA A 64 -6.57 12.22 6.50
N VAL A 65 -7.47 11.26 6.28
CA VAL A 65 -7.57 10.49 5.05
C VAL A 65 -8.64 11.14 4.18
N PRO A 66 -8.31 11.70 2.99
CA PRO A 66 -9.31 12.37 2.18
C PRO A 66 -10.46 11.41 1.85
N ASN A 67 -11.67 11.95 1.72
CA ASN A 67 -12.91 11.22 1.43
C ASN A 67 -12.84 10.35 0.13
N ASP A 68 -11.75 10.43 -0.62
CA ASP A 68 -11.48 9.61 -1.81
C ASP A 68 -10.68 8.33 -1.53
N TYR A 69 -10.21 8.08 -0.30
CA TYR A 69 -9.33 6.94 -0.01
C TYR A 69 -9.96 5.58 -0.32
N GLU A 70 -11.24 5.36 0.03
CA GLU A 70 -11.96 4.15 -0.38
C GLU A 70 -12.12 4.05 -1.90
N ALA A 71 -12.36 5.18 -2.59
CA ALA A 71 -12.51 5.22 -4.04
C ALA A 71 -11.17 4.99 -4.77
N MET A 72 -10.08 5.55 -4.25
CA MET A 72 -8.72 5.33 -4.73
C MET A 72 -8.28 3.88 -4.52
N HIS A 73 -8.75 3.23 -3.44
CA HIS A 73 -8.24 1.94 -2.99
C HIS A 73 -9.16 0.74 -3.29
N LYS A 74 -10.32 0.96 -3.91
CA LYS A 74 -11.32 -0.07 -4.29
C LYS A 74 -10.75 -1.27 -5.05
N ASN A 75 -9.63 -1.09 -5.75
CA ASN A 75 -8.98 -2.14 -6.56
C ASN A 75 -7.74 -2.76 -5.90
N PHE A 76 -7.49 -2.47 -4.63
CA PHE A 76 -6.35 -3.00 -3.89
C PHE A 76 -6.83 -3.82 -2.70
N HIS A 77 -5.96 -4.68 -2.21
CA HIS A 77 -6.18 -5.46 -0.99
C HIS A 77 -6.14 -4.55 0.25
N TYR A 78 -7.08 -3.62 0.35
CA TYR A 78 -7.44 -3.01 1.61
C TYR A 78 -8.16 -4.09 2.41
N TYR A 79 -7.47 -4.70 3.37
CA TYR A 79 -8.09 -5.61 4.32
C TYR A 79 -8.55 -4.76 5.50
N PRO A 80 -9.87 -4.60 5.73
CA PRO A 80 -10.38 -3.89 6.89
C PRO A 80 -9.80 -4.49 8.18
N GLY A 81 -9.24 -3.65 9.05
CA GLY A 81 -8.59 -4.09 10.29
C GLY A 81 -7.07 -4.29 10.22
N ILE A 82 -6.45 -4.16 9.04
CA ILE A 82 -5.00 -3.98 8.95
C ILE A 82 -4.71 -2.48 9.10
N GLU A 83 -4.39 -2.07 10.32
CA GLU A 83 -3.66 -0.82 10.53
C GLU A 83 -2.31 -0.97 9.85
N MET A 84 -2.19 -0.54 8.60
CA MET A 84 -0.92 -0.62 7.86
C MET A 84 0.18 0.22 8.52
N VAL A 85 -0.16 1.08 9.49
CA VAL A 85 0.78 1.92 10.24
C VAL A 85 0.25 2.14 11.67
N ARG A 86 0.95 1.60 12.67
CA ARG A 86 0.75 1.95 14.09
C ARG A 86 1.47 3.27 14.45
N LYS A 87 1.02 3.91 15.54
CA LYS A 87 1.06 5.38 15.72
C LYS A 87 2.42 6.02 16.08
N GLN A 88 3.43 5.28 16.59
CA GLN A 88 4.64 5.87 17.19
C GLN A 88 5.89 5.55 16.33
N ASN A 89 6.91 6.40 16.27
CA ASN A 89 8.14 6.14 15.49
C ASN A 89 8.01 5.89 13.96
N ARG A 90 6.95 6.42 13.34
CA ARG A 90 6.76 6.38 11.89
C ARG A 90 7.66 7.38 11.15
N SER A 91 7.90 7.11 9.86
CA SER A 91 8.50 8.07 8.94
C SER A 91 7.77 9.42 9.02
N ALA A 92 8.53 10.50 9.17
CA ALA A 92 8.00 11.87 9.17
C ALA A 92 7.25 12.22 7.88
N CYS A 93 7.52 11.49 6.78
CA CYS A 93 6.77 11.63 5.54
C CYS A 93 5.26 11.39 5.73
N LEU A 94 4.86 10.54 6.68
CA LEU A 94 3.45 10.21 6.95
C LEU A 94 2.72 11.31 7.72
N LEU A 95 3.41 12.38 8.13
CA LEU A 95 2.77 13.59 8.66
C LEU A 95 2.00 14.33 7.55
N CYS A 96 2.48 14.23 6.31
CA CYS A 96 1.92 14.93 5.15
C CYS A 96 1.43 14.00 4.03
N HIS A 97 1.83 12.72 4.04
CA HIS A 97 1.46 11.73 3.02
C HIS A 97 0.66 10.58 3.59
N SER A 98 -0.14 9.93 2.74
CA SER A 98 -0.81 8.69 3.10
C SER A 98 0.17 7.52 3.16
N VAL A 99 -0.28 6.43 3.79
CA VAL A 99 0.45 5.16 3.91
C VAL A 99 0.59 4.40 2.57
N LEU A 100 -0.14 4.85 1.54
CA LEU A 100 -0.10 4.34 0.17
C LEU A 100 0.26 5.49 -0.79
N PRO A 101 1.47 6.07 -0.68
CA PRO A 101 1.82 7.31 -1.38
C PRO A 101 2.02 7.11 -2.89
N HIS A 102 2.13 5.87 -3.37
CA HIS A 102 2.35 5.56 -4.77
C HIS A 102 1.03 5.34 -5.50
N ASN A 103 0.52 6.36 -6.19
CA ASN A 103 -0.73 6.27 -6.96
C ASN A 103 -0.55 6.54 -8.47
N LYS A 104 0.48 7.31 -8.85
CA LYS A 104 0.68 7.77 -10.23
C LYS A 104 1.09 6.67 -11.20
N ASN A 105 2.02 5.80 -10.79
CA ASN A 105 2.50 4.72 -11.65
C ASN A 105 1.69 3.44 -11.38
N VAL A 106 0.67 3.19 -12.21
CA VAL A 106 -0.23 2.04 -12.09
C VAL A 106 0.51 0.70 -12.12
N ARG A 107 1.65 0.64 -12.81
CA ARG A 107 2.39 -0.59 -13.05
C ARG A 107 3.09 -1.11 -11.79
N ASN A 108 3.75 -0.23 -11.03
CA ASN A 108 4.53 -0.64 -9.87
C ASN A 108 3.95 -0.16 -8.53
N ARG A 109 2.88 0.65 -8.52
CA ARG A 109 2.25 1.16 -7.29
C ARG A 109 1.95 0.08 -6.26
N ALA A 110 1.44 -1.08 -6.67
CA ALA A 110 1.11 -2.16 -5.74
C ALA A 110 2.36 -2.69 -5.03
N PHE A 111 3.47 -2.82 -5.75
CA PHE A 111 4.75 -3.25 -5.19
C PHE A 111 5.35 -2.16 -4.29
N LEU A 112 5.38 -0.91 -4.74
CA LEU A 112 5.93 0.19 -3.95
C LEU A 112 5.13 0.43 -2.65
N ASN A 113 3.81 0.34 -2.74
CA ASN A 113 2.91 0.44 -1.58
C ASN A 113 2.99 -0.79 -0.65
N LEU A 114 3.37 -1.97 -1.16
CA LEU A 114 3.69 -3.10 -0.29
C LEU A 114 4.98 -2.85 0.49
N HIS A 115 5.98 -2.23 -0.14
CA HIS A 115 7.26 -1.92 0.51
C HIS A 115 7.09 -0.92 1.66
N SER A 116 6.18 0.06 1.56
CA SER A 116 5.94 1.00 2.67
C SER A 116 5.47 0.31 3.97
N GLY A 117 4.97 -0.92 3.88
CA GLY A 117 4.66 -1.75 5.05
C GLY A 117 5.87 -2.37 5.75
N TYR A 118 7.06 -2.38 5.14
CA TYR A 118 8.24 -3.07 5.67
C TYR A 118 9.51 -2.23 5.65
N VAL A 119 9.58 -1.17 4.85
CA VAL A 119 10.71 -0.25 4.82
C VAL A 119 10.20 1.18 5.00
N SER A 120 10.99 2.03 5.65
CA SER A 120 10.67 3.44 5.78
C SER A 120 10.67 4.14 4.41
N CYS A 121 9.95 5.24 4.28
CA CYS A 121 10.01 6.09 3.07
C CYS A 121 11.45 6.51 2.76
N THR A 122 12.23 6.76 3.81
CA THR A 122 13.61 7.22 3.73
C THR A 122 14.57 6.13 3.24
N THR A 123 14.21 4.85 3.37
CA THR A 123 14.94 3.77 2.72
C THR A 123 14.97 3.95 1.20
N CYS A 124 13.85 4.34 0.58
CA CYS A 124 13.82 4.52 -0.87
C CYS A 124 14.20 5.95 -1.30
N HIS A 125 13.87 6.95 -0.49
CA HIS A 125 13.93 8.34 -0.89
C HIS A 125 15.16 9.10 -0.36
N LEU A 126 15.94 8.58 0.58
CA LEU A 126 17.12 9.30 1.08
C LEU A 126 18.13 9.56 -0.05
N SER A 127 18.42 10.84 -0.31
CA SER A 127 19.31 11.26 -1.40
C SER A 127 20.77 10.91 -1.09
N ASP A 128 21.26 11.33 0.07
CA ASP A 128 22.60 11.04 0.56
C ASP A 128 22.64 9.74 1.36
N SER A 129 23.23 8.71 0.77
CA SER A 129 23.44 7.39 1.37
C SER A 129 24.79 7.23 2.07
N THR A 130 25.59 8.29 2.21
CA THR A 130 26.92 8.20 2.80
C THR A 130 26.82 7.85 4.28
N ASN A 131 27.62 6.87 4.71
CA ASN A 131 27.68 6.36 6.10
C ASN A 131 26.32 5.93 6.68
N VAL A 132 25.44 5.40 5.83
CA VAL A 132 24.14 4.88 6.25
C VAL A 132 24.21 3.37 6.44
N THR A 133 23.70 2.90 7.58
CA THR A 133 23.41 1.48 7.82
C THR A 133 21.89 1.27 7.90
N PHE A 134 21.44 0.03 8.02
CA PHE A 134 20.01 -0.27 8.10
C PHE A 134 19.73 -1.12 9.31
N GLU A 135 18.62 -0.82 9.99
CA GLU A 135 18.16 -1.57 11.14
C GLU A 135 16.65 -1.78 11.09
N TRP A 136 16.19 -2.90 11.65
CA TRP A 136 14.77 -3.14 11.90
C TRP A 136 14.36 -2.44 13.18
N LEU A 137 13.37 -1.57 13.09
CA LEU A 137 12.74 -0.93 14.24
C LEU A 137 11.31 -1.43 14.41
N ASP A 138 10.89 -1.64 15.65
CA ASP A 138 9.49 -1.83 16.00
C ASP A 138 8.79 -0.46 15.95
N THR A 139 7.73 -0.35 15.16
CA THR A 139 6.98 0.90 14.92
C THR A 139 6.01 1.25 16.04
N GLU A 140 6.05 0.54 17.16
CA GLU A 140 5.30 0.90 18.36
C GLU A 140 6.26 1.45 19.40
N THR A 141 7.40 0.80 19.59
CA THR A 141 8.38 1.15 20.62
C THR A 141 9.56 1.98 20.14
N GLY A 142 9.83 1.98 18.82
CA GLY A 142 11.04 2.58 18.23
C GLY A 142 12.31 1.77 18.47
N HIS A 143 12.21 0.66 19.22
CA HIS A 143 13.36 -0.14 19.59
C HIS A 143 13.86 -0.96 18.41
N ARG A 144 15.19 -1.11 18.35
CA ARG A 144 15.86 -2.03 17.46
C ARG A 144 15.39 -3.47 17.73
N VAL A 145 15.07 -4.18 16.66
CA VAL A 145 14.70 -5.59 16.71
C VAL A 145 15.74 -6.41 15.94
N ILE A 146 16.19 -7.51 16.55
CA ILE A 146 17.11 -8.47 15.93
C ILE A 146 16.38 -9.79 15.67
N GLY A 147 16.81 -10.56 14.67
CA GLY A 147 16.28 -11.89 14.42
C GLY A 147 14.86 -11.91 13.85
N VAL A 148 14.41 -10.82 13.21
CA VAL A 148 13.21 -10.86 12.40
C VAL A 148 13.57 -11.62 11.11
N GLU A 149 13.60 -12.95 11.17
CA GLU A 149 14.16 -13.76 10.07
C GLU A 149 13.47 -13.50 8.73
N ARG A 150 12.18 -13.14 8.76
CA ARG A 150 11.36 -12.77 7.59
C ARG A 150 10.11 -11.96 8.02
N PRO A 151 10.23 -10.68 8.43
CA PRO A 151 9.04 -9.88 8.78
C PRO A 151 8.00 -9.91 7.68
N GLU A 152 8.44 -9.89 6.42
CA GLU A 152 7.63 -9.86 5.22
C GLU A 152 6.79 -11.12 4.96
N THR A 153 7.08 -12.24 5.63
CA THR A 153 6.35 -13.49 5.41
C THR A 153 5.11 -13.65 6.27
N LYS A 154 4.93 -12.80 7.28
CA LYS A 154 3.80 -12.87 8.19
C LYS A 154 3.03 -11.57 8.11
N TRP A 155 1.82 -11.62 7.55
CA TRP A 155 0.96 -10.45 7.37
C TRP A 155 0.75 -9.61 8.64
N ARG A 156 0.77 -10.24 9.83
CA ARG A 156 0.71 -9.55 11.13
C ARG A 156 1.88 -8.60 11.43
N ASN A 157 2.96 -8.68 10.66
CA ASN A 157 4.14 -7.86 10.82
C ASN A 157 4.14 -6.64 9.88
N VAL A 158 3.21 -6.58 8.92
CA VAL A 158 3.03 -5.40 8.05
C VAL A 158 2.82 -4.19 8.94
N GLY A 159 3.63 -3.16 8.75
CA GLY A 159 3.55 -1.92 9.51
C GLY A 159 4.02 -2.04 10.96
N LYS A 160 4.38 -3.24 11.45
CA LYS A 160 4.90 -3.47 12.82
C LYS A 160 6.42 -3.31 12.90
N TYR A 161 7.12 -3.82 11.89
CA TYR A 161 8.57 -3.70 11.81
C TYR A 161 8.93 -3.00 10.51
N GLN A 162 9.70 -1.93 10.61
CA GLN A 162 10.21 -1.21 9.44
C GLN A 162 11.72 -1.22 9.42
N LEU A 163 12.28 -1.47 8.24
CA LEU A 163 13.68 -1.26 7.97
C LEU A 163 13.91 0.25 7.77
N VAL A 164 14.81 0.82 8.55
CA VAL A 164 15.07 2.26 8.58
C VAL A 164 16.56 2.53 8.37
N PRO A 165 16.94 3.55 7.58
CA PRO A 165 18.32 4.01 7.50
C PRO A 165 18.76 4.65 8.82
N ILE A 166 19.94 4.24 9.30
CA ILE A 166 20.58 4.72 10.52
C ILE A 166 21.86 5.47 10.13
N ARG A 167 22.04 6.68 10.68
CA ARG A 167 23.26 7.49 10.57
C ARG A 167 23.65 7.97 11.96
N ASP A 168 24.92 7.78 12.32
CA ASP A 168 25.46 8.18 13.63
C ASP A 168 24.65 7.63 14.82
N GLY A 169 24.09 6.43 14.67
CA GLY A 169 23.26 5.77 15.67
C GLY A 169 21.81 6.27 15.75
N GLN A 170 21.38 7.17 14.86
CA GLN A 170 20.03 7.73 14.83
C GLN A 170 19.26 7.32 13.58
N ALA A 171 17.97 7.06 13.76
CA ALA A 171 17.06 6.79 12.67
C ALA A 171 16.80 8.05 11.84
N ILE A 172 16.96 7.94 10.53
CA ILE A 172 16.85 9.08 9.62
C ILE A 172 15.38 9.35 9.26
N TYR A 173 14.91 10.53 9.68
CA TYR A 173 13.55 11.11 9.47
C TYR A 173 12.39 10.24 10.00
N THR A 174 12.55 9.62 11.16
CA THR A 174 11.39 9.26 12.01
C THR A 174 10.86 10.53 12.67
N SER A 175 9.54 10.66 12.82
CA SER A 175 8.93 11.90 13.33
C SER A 175 9.26 12.21 14.79
N GLN A 176 9.80 11.25 15.54
CA GLN A 176 10.06 11.35 16.97
C GLN A 176 11.55 11.54 17.31
N ASP A 177 12.46 11.12 16.43
CA ASP A 177 13.91 11.12 16.75
C ASP A 177 14.64 12.35 16.18
N ASN A 178 13.95 13.19 15.41
CA ASN A 178 14.51 14.44 14.91
C ASN A 178 13.92 15.63 15.69
N PRO A 179 14.68 16.28 16.59
CA PRO A 179 14.18 17.37 17.42
C PRO A 179 13.66 18.53 16.58
N VAL A 180 14.25 18.79 15.40
CA VAL A 180 13.75 19.84 14.49
C VAL A 180 12.35 19.53 13.99
N ILE A 181 12.04 18.26 13.70
CA ILE A 181 10.69 17.87 13.27
C ILE A 181 9.71 17.99 14.44
N VAL A 182 10.10 17.56 15.64
CA VAL A 182 9.29 17.67 16.85
C VAL A 182 8.96 19.13 17.15
N ASP A 183 9.97 20.01 17.17
CA ASP A 183 9.82 21.44 17.42
C ASP A 183 8.85 22.09 16.42
N GLN A 184 8.93 21.72 15.14
CA GLN A 184 8.02 22.22 14.10
C GLN A 184 6.58 21.74 14.34
N ILE A 185 6.38 20.47 14.69
CA ILE A 185 5.06 19.94 15.03
C ILE A 185 4.47 20.68 16.24
N GLU A 186 5.25 20.87 17.30
CA GLU A 186 4.85 21.59 18.51
C GLU A 186 4.54 23.07 18.23
N ALA A 187 5.25 23.69 17.29
CA ALA A 187 4.99 25.06 16.84
C ALA A 187 3.72 25.22 15.99
N GLY A 188 3.03 24.13 15.67
CA GLY A 188 1.77 24.13 14.92
C GLY A 188 1.88 23.72 13.45
N ALA A 189 2.99 23.12 13.02
CA ALA A 189 3.24 22.83 11.61
C ALA A 189 2.23 21.86 10.96
N LEU A 190 1.42 21.16 11.73
CA LEU A 190 0.36 20.31 11.16
C LEU A 190 -0.99 21.03 10.99
N THR A 191 -1.15 22.19 11.64
CA THR A 191 -2.40 22.96 11.65
C THR A 191 -2.29 24.27 10.87
N ASP A 192 -1.11 24.89 10.80
CA ASP A 192 -0.86 26.08 9.99
C ASP A 192 -0.30 25.68 8.61
N GLU A 193 -0.95 26.11 7.53
CA GLU A 193 -0.59 25.70 6.17
C GLU A 193 0.78 26.25 5.73
N THR A 194 1.22 27.40 6.27
CA THR A 194 2.54 27.96 5.95
C THR A 194 3.64 27.14 6.59
N GLN A 195 3.51 26.84 7.88
CA GLN A 195 4.44 25.99 8.62
C GLN A 195 4.45 24.56 8.08
N LYS A 196 3.28 24.02 7.71
CA LYS A 196 3.17 22.70 7.06
C LYS A 196 3.95 22.63 5.76
N LYS A 197 3.88 23.68 4.95
CA LYS A 197 4.66 23.81 3.71
C LYS A 197 6.16 23.86 4.01
N GLN A 198 6.59 24.61 5.02
CA GLN A 198 8.00 24.68 5.42
C GLN A 198 8.54 23.34 5.93
N LEU A 199 7.80 22.65 6.80
CA LEU A 199 8.12 21.31 7.27
C LEU A 199 8.25 20.34 6.08
N ARG A 200 7.32 20.41 5.13
CA ARG A 200 7.37 19.60 3.91
C ARG A 200 8.62 19.88 3.07
N GLU A 201 8.93 21.14 2.81
CA GLU A 201 10.13 21.53 2.03
C GLU A 201 11.42 21.06 2.70
N MET A 202 11.51 21.18 4.03
CA MET A 202 12.64 20.66 4.81
C MET A 202 12.78 19.13 4.67
N LEU A 203 11.68 18.39 4.79
CA LEU A 203 11.70 16.93 4.64
C LEU A 203 12.06 16.51 3.22
N GLU A 204 11.52 17.20 2.20
CA GLU A 204 11.78 16.90 0.79
C GLU A 204 13.21 17.27 0.35
N ALA A 205 13.88 18.25 0.98
CA ALA A 205 15.23 18.65 0.61
C ALA A 205 16.29 17.54 0.77
N GLY A 206 16.08 16.62 1.73
CA GLY A 206 16.93 15.44 1.93
C GLY A 206 16.54 14.23 1.07
N MET A 207 15.59 14.39 0.15
CA MET A 207 14.98 13.29 -0.59
C MET A 207 15.27 13.37 -2.10
N MET A 208 15.31 12.21 -2.73
CA MET A 208 15.34 12.06 -4.18
C MET A 208 13.97 11.63 -4.73
N MET A 209 13.61 12.21 -5.87
CA MET A 209 12.38 11.91 -6.60
C MET A 209 12.72 11.70 -8.09
N PRO A 210 12.43 10.53 -8.69
CA PRO A 210 11.85 9.34 -8.05
C PRO A 210 12.80 8.71 -7.02
N GLY A 211 12.24 7.89 -6.12
CA GLY A 211 13.04 7.11 -5.18
C GLY A 211 13.90 6.05 -5.87
N ARG A 212 14.79 5.40 -5.11
CA ARG A 212 15.70 4.37 -5.60
C ARG A 212 14.97 3.25 -6.33
N MET A 213 15.52 2.85 -7.48
CA MET A 213 14.99 1.77 -8.31
C MET A 213 15.23 0.40 -7.66
N CYS A 214 14.42 -0.59 -8.04
CA CYS A 214 14.45 -1.95 -7.46
C CYS A 214 15.85 -2.58 -7.47
N ASN A 215 16.57 -2.44 -8.60
CA ASN A 215 17.92 -2.96 -8.80
C ASN A 215 19.01 -2.30 -7.94
N ARG A 216 18.70 -1.20 -7.23
CA ARG A 216 19.63 -0.59 -6.28
C ARG A 216 19.67 -1.37 -4.96
N CYS A 217 18.57 -2.00 -4.57
CA CYS A 217 18.51 -2.82 -3.35
C CYS A 217 18.63 -4.31 -3.67
N HIS A 218 17.93 -4.78 -4.72
CA HIS A 218 17.87 -6.19 -5.11
C HIS A 218 19.01 -6.57 -6.07
N ILE A 219 20.25 -6.37 -5.63
CA ILE A 219 21.46 -6.77 -6.35
C ILE A 219 22.53 -7.15 -5.33
N GLN A 220 23.47 -8.01 -5.72
CA GLN A 220 24.66 -8.31 -4.91
C GLN A 220 25.39 -7.02 -4.52
N ASN A 221 25.70 -6.89 -3.23
CA ASN A 221 26.33 -5.69 -2.65
C ASN A 221 25.54 -4.41 -2.97
N GLY A 222 24.21 -4.51 -3.00
CA GLY A 222 23.32 -3.38 -3.20
C GLY A 222 23.32 -2.40 -2.04
N TYR A 223 22.39 -1.45 -2.12
CA TYR A 223 22.21 -0.37 -1.16
C TYR A 223 21.93 -0.86 0.27
N ILE A 224 21.24 -2.00 0.41
CA ILE A 224 20.98 -2.64 1.70
C ILE A 224 21.90 -3.85 1.83
N ASN A 225 22.73 -3.87 2.87
CA ASN A 225 23.47 -5.07 3.24
C ASN A 225 22.54 -6.03 4.00
N TYR A 226 21.87 -6.93 3.26
CA TYR A 226 20.89 -7.87 3.83
C TYR A 226 21.47 -8.80 4.92
N THR A 227 22.76 -9.12 4.85
CA THR A 227 23.42 -9.91 5.90
C THR A 227 23.53 -9.11 7.20
N ALA A 228 23.89 -7.83 7.11
CA ALA A 228 24.02 -6.95 8.27
C ALA A 228 22.68 -6.67 8.97
N VAL A 229 21.57 -6.66 8.23
CA VAL A 229 20.21 -6.55 8.81
C VAL A 229 19.67 -7.87 9.37
N GLY A 230 20.42 -8.97 9.27
CA GLY A 230 20.13 -10.23 9.92
C GLY A 230 19.35 -11.25 9.09
N TYR A 231 19.30 -11.11 7.76
CA TYR A 231 18.74 -12.15 6.90
C TYR A 231 19.66 -13.38 6.80
N SER A 232 19.06 -14.57 6.68
CA SER A 232 19.83 -15.80 6.46
C SER A 232 20.54 -15.78 5.09
N PRO A 233 21.67 -16.48 4.90
CA PRO A 233 22.38 -16.52 3.62
C PRO A 233 21.51 -16.97 2.44
N GLU A 234 20.54 -17.86 2.69
CA GLU A 234 19.56 -18.27 1.68
C GLU A 234 18.64 -17.12 1.29
N ARG A 235 18.09 -16.39 2.27
CA ARG A 235 17.21 -15.26 2.00
C ARG A 235 17.94 -14.09 1.33
N VAL A 236 19.20 -13.84 1.71
CA VAL A 236 20.06 -12.85 1.03
C VAL A 236 20.17 -13.19 -0.46
N ARG A 237 20.50 -14.45 -0.80
CA ARG A 237 20.56 -14.88 -2.20
C ARG A 237 19.24 -14.69 -2.91
N GLU A 238 18.12 -15.09 -2.30
CA GLU A 238 16.79 -14.88 -2.88
C GLU A 238 16.53 -13.40 -3.18
N LEU A 239 16.79 -12.50 -2.23
CA LEU A 239 16.54 -11.06 -2.35
C LEU A 239 17.44 -10.40 -3.41
N GLU A 240 18.68 -10.85 -3.55
CA GLU A 240 19.65 -10.33 -4.52
C GLU A 240 19.49 -10.94 -5.92
N SER A 241 18.91 -12.14 -6.03
CA SER A 241 18.72 -12.86 -7.29
C SER A 241 17.30 -12.76 -7.86
N LEU A 242 16.46 -11.87 -7.32
CA LEU A 242 15.08 -11.73 -7.81
C LEU A 242 15.08 -11.31 -9.28
N SER A 243 14.29 -12.00 -10.09
CA SER A 243 13.98 -11.61 -11.47
C SER A 243 12.91 -10.51 -11.55
N ILE A 244 12.21 -10.23 -10.45
CA ILE A 244 11.15 -9.21 -10.38
C ILE A 244 11.64 -7.80 -10.78
N PRO A 245 12.79 -7.28 -10.31
CA PRO A 245 13.35 -6.03 -10.82
C PRO A 245 13.47 -6.00 -12.36
N SER A 246 13.99 -7.09 -12.94
CA SER A 246 14.14 -7.25 -14.39
C SER A 246 12.79 -7.26 -15.11
N VAL A 247 11.74 -7.82 -14.50
CA VAL A 247 10.38 -7.78 -15.06
C VAL A 247 9.85 -6.34 -15.17
N PHE A 248 10.14 -5.48 -14.17
CA PHE A 248 9.74 -4.08 -14.20
C PHE A 248 10.58 -3.22 -15.15
N GLU A 249 11.83 -3.58 -15.37
CA GLU A 249 12.74 -2.85 -16.26
C GLU A 249 12.55 -3.22 -17.74
N ASN A 250 12.33 -4.51 -18.04
CA ASN A 250 12.47 -5.03 -19.41
C ASN A 250 11.15 -5.29 -20.16
N TYR A 251 10.03 -5.38 -19.46
CA TYR A 251 8.73 -5.60 -20.09
C TYR A 251 7.93 -4.29 -20.09
N GLU A 252 6.94 -4.10 -20.95
CA GLU A 252 5.96 -2.99 -20.81
C GLU A 252 4.67 -3.48 -20.18
N ASN A 253 4.26 -4.71 -20.53
CA ASN A 253 3.07 -5.37 -20.03
C ASN A 253 3.49 -6.65 -19.27
N PHE A 254 3.19 -6.69 -17.98
CA PHE A 254 3.34 -7.90 -17.16
C PHE A 254 1.96 -8.35 -16.70
N TYR A 255 1.58 -9.56 -17.10
CA TYR A 255 0.32 -10.18 -16.68
C TYR A 255 0.66 -11.27 -15.67
N MET A 256 0.08 -11.16 -14.46
CA MET A 256 0.10 -12.26 -13.50
C MET A 256 -0.64 -13.45 -14.12
N PRO A 257 -0.10 -14.68 -14.05
CA PRO A 257 -0.83 -15.87 -14.47
C PRO A 257 -2.16 -15.93 -13.72
N THR A 258 -3.26 -15.87 -14.45
CA THR A 258 -4.59 -16.13 -13.90
C THR A 258 -4.71 -17.64 -13.69
N LYS A 259 -4.99 -18.07 -12.46
CA LYS A 259 -5.43 -19.45 -12.20
C LYS A 259 -6.83 -19.68 -12.78
#